data_AF-A0AAI9TC23-F1
#
_entry.id   AF-A0AAI9TC23-F1
#
_cell.length_a   1.000
_cell.length_b   1.000
_cell.length_c   1.000
_cell.angle_alpha   90.00
_cell.angle_beta   90.00
_cell.angle_gamma   90.00
#
_symmetry.space_group_name_H-M   'P 1'
#
loop_
_entity.id
_entity.type
_entity.pdbx_description
1 polymer ?
#
loop_
_entity_poly.entity_id
_entity_poly.type
_entity_poly.pdbx_seq_one_letter_code
_entity_poly.pdbx_strand_id
1 'polypeptide(L)'
;MSTWGQYFRVTTYGESHCRSVGCIVDGCPPGLELTEADIQPQMTRRRPGQSALTTPRDEKDRVEIQSGTEFGITLGTPIAMVVRNQDQRPKDYGNSTMDLYPRPSHADFTYLEKYGVKASSGGGRSSARETIGRVAAGAIAEKFLGLAHNIEIVAFVSSVGNEHLFP
;
A
#
# COMPACT_ATOMS: atom_id res chain seq x y z
N MET A 1 -3.60 -10.47 -10.81
CA MET A 1 -2.48 -9.74 -11.48
C MET A 1 -2.02 -8.66 -10.51
N SER A 2 -0.72 -8.50 -10.30
CA SER A 2 -0.16 -7.57 -9.29
C SER A 2 0.59 -6.39 -9.91
N THR A 3 0.45 -6.20 -11.23
CA THR A 3 1.14 -5.16 -12.01
C THR A 3 0.12 -4.32 -12.77
N TRP A 4 0.25 -3.00 -12.70
CA TRP A 4 -0.57 -2.02 -13.41
C TRP A 4 0.30 -1.07 -14.23
N GLY A 5 -0.29 -0.41 -15.23
CA GLY A 5 0.39 0.57 -16.09
C GLY A 5 1.02 -0.03 -17.35
N GLN A 6 1.45 0.86 -18.26
CA GLN A 6 2.10 0.51 -19.54
C GLN A 6 3.55 1.00 -19.57
N TYR A 7 3.74 2.32 -19.43
CA TYR A 7 5.07 2.94 -19.35
C TYR A 7 5.51 3.08 -17.89
N PHE A 8 4.71 3.78 -17.07
CA PHE A 8 4.89 3.80 -15.63
C PHE A 8 4.20 2.57 -15.05
N ARG A 9 4.98 1.53 -14.75
CA ARG A 9 4.48 0.23 -14.32
C ARG A 9 4.70 0.04 -12.84
N VAL A 10 3.64 -0.30 -12.11
CA VAL A 10 3.69 -0.54 -10.67
C VAL A 10 3.41 -1.99 -10.41
N THR A 11 4.34 -2.70 -9.78
CA THR A 11 4.15 -4.06 -9.29
C THR A 11 4.19 -4.07 -7.77
N THR A 12 3.13 -4.51 -7.10
CA THR A 12 3.11 -4.59 -5.62
C THR A 12 3.38 -6.01 -5.14
N TYR A 13 3.92 -6.17 -3.94
CA TYR A 13 4.20 -7.47 -3.32
C TYR A 13 3.97 -7.44 -1.80
N GLY A 14 3.92 -8.64 -1.21
CA GLY A 14 3.79 -8.85 0.24
C GLY A 14 2.36 -8.95 0.76
N GLU A 15 2.28 -9.55 1.94
CA GLU A 15 1.06 -9.84 2.69
C GLU A 15 1.11 -9.14 4.06
N SER A 16 -0.05 -8.86 4.65
CA SER A 16 -0.14 -8.03 5.85
C SER A 16 0.48 -8.60 7.13
N HIS A 17 0.76 -9.91 7.18
CA HIS A 17 1.45 -10.55 8.31
C HIS A 17 2.79 -11.19 7.89
N CYS A 18 3.27 -10.90 6.68
CA CYS A 18 4.64 -11.24 6.30
C CYS A 18 5.60 -10.12 6.74
N ARG A 19 6.91 -10.32 6.55
CA ARG A 19 7.94 -9.39 7.05
C ARG A 19 7.76 -7.94 6.57
N SER A 20 7.27 -7.78 5.35
CA SER A 20 7.07 -6.47 4.73
C SER A 20 6.04 -6.54 3.60
N VAL A 21 5.58 -5.37 3.21
CA VAL A 21 4.92 -5.13 1.93
C VAL A 21 5.75 -4.13 1.13
N GLY A 22 5.52 -4.05 -0.18
CA GLY A 22 6.27 -3.12 -1.00
C GLY A 22 5.79 -3.05 -2.43
N CYS A 23 6.56 -2.34 -3.24
CA CYS A 23 6.34 -2.25 -4.67
C CYS A 23 7.64 -2.02 -5.44
N ILE A 24 7.55 -2.27 -6.73
CA ILE A 24 8.56 -1.93 -7.74
C ILE A 24 7.86 -1.01 -8.74
N VAL A 25 8.45 0.16 -8.95
CA VAL A 25 8.04 1.11 -9.98
C VAL A 25 9.06 1.06 -11.11
N ASP A 26 8.59 0.72 -12.30
CA ASP A 26 9.37 0.70 -13.54
C ASP A 26 8.88 1.80 -14.49
N GLY A 27 9.80 2.35 -15.28
CA GLY A 27 9.53 3.46 -16.21
C GLY A 27 9.38 4.85 -15.57
N CYS A 28 9.91 5.05 -14.36
CA CYS A 28 10.15 6.41 -13.85
C CYS A 28 11.31 7.04 -14.63
N PRO A 29 11.17 8.26 -15.19
CA PRO A 29 12.26 8.91 -15.91
C PRO A 29 13.49 9.13 -15.03
N PRO A 30 14.72 9.07 -15.57
CA PRO A 30 15.92 9.46 -14.83
C PRO A 30 15.95 10.97 -14.56
N GLY A 31 16.72 11.39 -13.55
CA GLY A 31 16.95 12.81 -13.25
C GLY A 31 15.91 13.47 -12.33
N LEU A 32 14.87 12.74 -11.89
CA LEU A 32 13.93 13.23 -10.88
C LEU A 32 14.59 13.19 -9.51
N GLU A 33 14.62 14.32 -8.79
CA GLU A 33 14.99 14.33 -7.38
C GLU A 33 13.97 13.51 -6.58
N LEU A 34 14.43 12.49 -5.86
CA LEU A 34 13.56 11.58 -5.12
C LEU A 34 14.26 10.99 -3.90
N THR A 35 13.62 11.14 -2.75
CA THR A 35 14.00 10.56 -1.46
C THR A 35 12.77 10.00 -0.75
N GLU A 36 12.95 9.22 0.31
CA GLU A 36 11.86 8.73 1.16
C GLU A 36 11.01 9.88 1.72
N ALA A 37 11.62 11.05 1.96
CA ALA A 37 10.94 12.24 2.48
C ALA A 37 9.87 12.78 1.52
N ASP A 38 10.00 12.53 0.22
CA ASP A 38 9.01 12.91 -0.78
C ASP A 38 7.78 12.00 -0.76
N ILE A 39 7.95 10.74 -0.35
CA ILE A 39 6.91 9.71 -0.37
C ILE A 39 6.19 9.65 0.99
N GLN A 40 6.93 9.88 2.08
CA GLN A 40 6.44 9.75 3.44
C GLN A 40 5.17 10.58 3.76
N PRO A 41 4.93 11.79 3.20
CA PRO A 41 3.69 12.53 3.43
C PRO A 41 2.44 11.74 3.00
N GLN A 42 2.47 11.13 1.81
CA GLN A 42 1.36 10.31 1.31
C GLN A 42 1.19 9.03 2.14
N MET A 43 2.30 8.40 2.52
CA MET A 43 2.28 7.25 3.44
C MET A 43 1.69 7.61 4.79
N THR A 44 2.02 8.80 5.30
CA THR A 44 1.49 9.30 6.57
C THR A 44 -0.01 9.54 6.46
N ARG A 45 -0.51 10.15 5.39
CA ARG A 45 -1.96 10.34 5.15
C ARG A 45 -2.73 9.02 5.09
N ARG A 46 -2.11 7.98 4.51
CA ARG A 46 -2.71 6.64 4.38
C ARG A 46 -2.76 5.86 5.70
N ARG A 47 -1.83 6.11 6.62
CA ARG A 47 -1.59 5.21 7.76
C ARG A 47 -2.86 5.00 8.61
N PRO A 48 -3.05 3.80 9.18
CA PRO A 48 -4.13 3.54 10.15
C PRO A 48 -3.96 4.33 11.45
N GLY A 49 -4.97 4.31 12.33
CA GLY A 49 -4.85 4.86 13.69
C GLY A 49 -4.89 6.39 13.79
N GLN A 50 -5.34 7.08 12.74
CA GLN A 50 -5.43 8.55 12.74
C GLN A 50 -6.70 9.09 13.40
N SER A 51 -7.73 8.26 13.58
CA SER A 51 -8.98 8.65 14.23
C SER A 51 -9.63 7.46 14.93
N ALA A 52 -10.63 7.75 15.78
CA ALA A 52 -11.46 6.75 16.44
C ALA A 52 -12.23 5.84 15.46
N LEU A 53 -12.35 6.22 14.18
CA LEU A 53 -13.03 5.45 13.14
C LEU A 53 -12.10 4.46 12.42
N THR A 54 -10.78 4.56 12.65
CA THR A 54 -9.78 3.72 11.97
C THR A 54 -9.30 2.58 12.88
N THR A 55 -8.71 1.55 12.28
CA THR A 55 -8.10 0.44 13.03
C THR A 55 -7.06 0.95 14.06
N PRO A 56 -6.97 0.35 15.26
CA PRO A 56 -6.10 0.81 16.34
C PRO A 56 -4.60 0.52 16.13
N ARG A 57 -4.20 -0.05 14.98
CA ARG A 57 -2.79 -0.32 14.68
C ARG A 57 -2.02 0.99 14.52
N ASP A 58 -0.91 1.13 15.24
CA ASP A 58 0.04 2.24 15.11
C ASP A 58 1.23 1.82 14.21
N GLU A 59 0.94 1.61 12.93
CA GLU A 59 1.99 1.34 11.95
C GLU A 59 2.47 2.68 11.35
N LYS A 60 3.74 3.01 11.58
CA LYS A 60 4.34 4.27 11.09
C LYS A 60 4.50 4.33 9.57
N ASP A 61 4.34 3.19 8.88
CA ASP A 61 4.50 3.04 7.43
C ASP A 61 5.73 3.76 6.90
N ARG A 62 6.87 3.47 7.52
CA ARG A 62 8.16 3.97 7.08
C ARG A 62 8.51 3.29 5.75
N VAL A 63 8.57 4.09 4.70
CA VAL A 63 9.04 3.66 3.38
C VAL A 63 10.55 3.73 3.33
N GLU A 64 11.17 2.71 2.75
CA GLU A 64 12.60 2.65 2.47
C GLU A 64 12.77 2.40 0.96
N ILE A 65 13.52 3.26 0.25
CA ILE A 65 13.90 3.01 -1.14
C ILE A 65 15.09 2.04 -1.13
N GLN A 66 15.01 0.99 -1.93
CA GLN A 66 16.01 -0.09 -1.99
C GLN A 66 16.82 -0.06 -3.29
N SER A 67 16.29 0.55 -4.35
CA SER A 67 16.94 0.63 -5.67
C SER A 67 16.38 1.79 -6.49
N GLY A 68 16.99 2.05 -7.65
CA GLY A 68 16.45 2.99 -8.65
C GLY A 68 16.76 4.48 -8.38
N THR A 69 17.42 4.78 -7.26
CA THR A 69 17.90 6.12 -6.92
C THR A 69 19.36 6.09 -6.46
N GLU A 70 20.12 7.13 -6.79
CA GLU A 70 21.48 7.36 -6.26
C GLU A 70 21.65 8.86 -6.00
N PHE A 71 22.29 9.23 -4.88
CA PHE A 71 22.47 10.62 -4.46
C PHE A 71 21.18 11.48 -4.47
N GLY A 72 20.04 10.85 -4.18
CA GLY A 72 18.73 11.51 -4.16
C GLY A 72 18.13 11.77 -5.55
N ILE A 73 18.61 11.11 -6.60
CA ILE A 73 18.12 11.27 -7.97
C ILE A 73 17.76 9.89 -8.56
N THR A 74 16.65 9.80 -9.28
CA THR A 74 16.25 8.56 -9.98
C THR A 74 17.18 8.24 -11.14
N LEU A 75 17.53 6.97 -11.31
CA LEU A 75 18.44 6.49 -12.35
C LEU A 75 17.74 6.07 -13.66
N GLY A 76 16.41 6.05 -13.69
CA GLY A 76 15.63 5.49 -14.79
C GLY A 76 15.50 3.96 -14.75
N THR A 77 16.16 3.31 -13.80
CA THR A 77 16.02 1.88 -13.50
C THR A 77 14.90 1.64 -12.49
N PRO A 78 14.43 0.39 -12.32
CA PRO A 78 13.32 0.10 -11.40
C PRO A 78 13.59 0.55 -9.96
N ILE A 79 12.62 1.26 -9.39
CA ILE A 79 12.62 1.77 -8.03
C ILE A 79 11.88 0.77 -7.14
N ALA A 80 12.61 0.04 -6.31
CA ALA A 80 12.03 -0.84 -5.30
C ALA A 80 11.82 -0.08 -3.99
N MET A 81 10.65 -0.21 -3.40
CA MET A 81 10.28 0.40 -2.13
C MET A 81 9.70 -0.64 -1.18
N VAL A 82 10.13 -0.60 0.08
CA VAL A 82 9.69 -1.54 1.12
C VAL A 82 9.15 -0.81 2.34
N VAL A 83 8.12 -1.40 2.96
CA VAL A 83 7.58 -0.99 4.26
C VAL A 83 7.53 -2.23 5.15
N ARG A 84 8.23 -2.18 6.29
CA ARG A 84 8.25 -3.29 7.25
C ARG A 84 6.96 -3.33 8.07
N ASN A 85 6.41 -4.52 8.27
CA ASN A 85 5.26 -4.71 9.15
C ASN A 85 5.78 -4.84 10.59
N GLN A 86 5.47 -3.86 11.45
CA GLN A 86 6.04 -3.77 12.82
C GLN A 86 5.11 -4.36 13.88
N ASP A 87 3.80 -4.26 13.71
CA ASP A 87 2.80 -4.72 14.71
C ASP A 87 2.16 -6.05 14.27
N GLN A 88 2.99 -7.05 13.97
CA GLN A 88 2.50 -8.41 13.82
C GLN A 88 2.17 -8.97 15.20
N ARG A 89 0.89 -8.95 15.58
CA ARG A 89 0.39 -9.67 16.76
C ARG A 89 -0.12 -11.05 16.32
N PRO A 90 0.64 -12.14 16.58
CA PRO A 90 0.20 -13.47 16.20
C PRO A 90 -1.04 -13.93 17.01
N LYS A 91 -1.26 -13.32 18.19
CA LYS A 91 -2.31 -13.72 19.14
C LYS A 91 -3.73 -13.25 18.77
N ASP A 92 -3.89 -12.20 17.96
CA ASP A 92 -5.23 -11.66 17.63
C ASP A 92 -6.01 -12.56 16.64
N TYR A 93 -5.33 -13.54 16.01
CA TYR A 93 -5.94 -14.53 15.12
C TYR A 93 -5.79 -15.97 15.64
N GLY A 94 -5.36 -16.14 16.90
CA GLY A 94 -5.09 -17.44 17.53
C GLY A 94 -6.31 -18.19 18.07
N ASN A 95 -7.54 -17.66 17.91
CA ASN A 95 -8.74 -18.39 18.27
C ASN A 95 -9.08 -19.39 17.15
N SER A 96 -8.90 -20.66 17.45
CA SER A 96 -9.12 -21.86 16.61
C SER A 96 -10.46 -21.94 15.88
N THR A 97 -11.44 -21.08 16.19
CA THR A 97 -12.76 -21.01 15.58
C THR A 97 -12.87 -20.03 14.41
N MET A 98 -12.13 -18.91 14.40
CA MET A 98 -12.17 -17.95 13.27
C MET A 98 -11.48 -18.48 12.02
N ASP A 99 -10.65 -19.51 12.17
CA ASP A 99 -9.90 -20.09 11.07
C ASP A 99 -10.65 -21.21 10.31
N LEU A 100 -11.81 -21.64 10.80
CA LEU A 100 -12.56 -22.74 10.17
C LEU A 100 -13.45 -22.29 9.01
N TYR A 101 -13.94 -21.04 9.04
CA TYR A 101 -14.96 -20.57 8.10
C TYR A 101 -14.54 -19.29 7.37
N PRO A 102 -14.84 -19.16 6.06
CA PRO A 102 -14.67 -17.91 5.33
C PRO A 102 -15.49 -16.77 5.94
N ARG A 103 -14.91 -15.58 6.10
CA ARG A 103 -15.64 -14.40 6.58
C ARG A 103 -16.58 -13.90 5.48
N PRO A 104 -17.85 -13.57 5.79
CA PRO A 104 -18.76 -12.96 4.82
C PRO A 104 -18.17 -11.69 4.21
N SER A 105 -18.39 -11.49 2.90
CA SER A 105 -17.87 -10.36 2.11
C SER A 105 -16.33 -10.27 2.00
N HIS A 106 -15.57 -11.28 2.44
CA HIS A 106 -14.11 -11.32 2.29
C HIS A 106 -13.67 -12.31 1.22
N ALA A 107 -12.43 -12.16 0.75
CA ALA A 107 -11.86 -13.00 -0.30
C ALA A 107 -11.55 -14.44 0.15
N ASP A 108 -11.66 -14.75 1.44
CA ASP A 108 -11.25 -16.01 2.08
C ASP A 108 -11.70 -17.26 1.29
N PHE A 109 -13.00 -17.36 0.96
CA PHE A 109 -13.56 -18.50 0.24
C PHE A 109 -13.00 -18.61 -1.18
N THR A 110 -13.07 -17.52 -1.96
CA THR A 110 -12.59 -17.53 -3.35
C THR A 110 -11.10 -17.79 -3.46
N TYR A 111 -10.30 -17.36 -2.47
CA TYR A 111 -8.87 -17.62 -2.43
C TYR A 111 -8.59 -19.10 -2.17
N LEU A 112 -9.32 -19.70 -1.22
CA LEU A 112 -9.22 -21.12 -0.90
C LEU A 112 -9.65 -21.98 -2.10
N GLU A 113 -10.79 -21.71 -2.70
CA GLU A 113 -11.29 -22.47 -3.86
C GLU A 113 -10.35 -22.38 -5.07
N LYS A 114 -9.76 -21.19 -5.30
CA LYS A 114 -8.88 -20.99 -6.45
C LYS A 114 -7.48 -21.59 -6.27
N TYR A 115 -6.92 -21.50 -5.07
CA TYR A 115 -5.50 -21.79 -4.83
C TYR A 115 -5.26 -22.98 -3.88
N GLY A 116 -6.30 -23.52 -3.24
CA GLY A 116 -6.20 -24.65 -2.31
C GLY A 116 -5.41 -24.35 -1.03
N VAL A 117 -5.07 -23.09 -0.77
CA VAL A 117 -4.25 -22.66 0.37
C VAL A 117 -4.91 -21.50 1.10
N LYS A 118 -4.83 -21.53 2.44
CA LYS A 118 -5.30 -20.47 3.30
C LYS A 118 -4.12 -19.69 3.87
N ALA A 119 -4.12 -18.37 3.71
CA ALA A 119 -3.14 -17.51 4.37
C ALA A 119 -3.46 -17.40 5.86
N SER A 120 -2.45 -17.58 6.73
CA SER A 120 -2.56 -17.47 8.19
C SER A 120 -2.97 -16.08 8.69
N SER A 121 -2.94 -15.08 7.81
CA SER A 121 -3.34 -13.70 8.08
C SER A 121 -4.84 -13.45 7.88
N GLY A 122 -5.63 -14.48 7.59
CA GLY A 122 -7.04 -14.38 7.20
C GLY A 122 -7.19 -13.81 5.79
N GLY A 123 -6.88 -12.52 5.60
CA GLY A 123 -7.02 -11.81 4.32
C GLY A 123 -5.79 -11.85 3.41
N GLY A 124 -4.61 -12.27 3.90
CA GLY A 124 -3.41 -12.40 3.07
C GLY A 124 -3.16 -11.22 2.13
N ARG A 125 -3.16 -11.53 0.85
CA ARG A 125 -2.92 -10.58 -0.25
C ARG A 125 -4.10 -9.64 -0.53
N SER A 126 -5.32 -9.99 -0.12
CA SER A 126 -6.50 -9.12 -0.27
C SER A 126 -6.61 -8.05 0.83
N SER A 127 -5.67 -8.03 1.76
CA SER A 127 -5.61 -7.04 2.84
C SER A 127 -5.41 -5.63 2.31
N ALA A 128 -6.03 -4.65 2.97
CA ALA A 128 -5.81 -3.22 2.71
C ALA A 128 -4.32 -2.80 2.86
N ARG A 129 -3.47 -3.63 3.49
CA ARG A 129 -2.01 -3.40 3.54
C ARG A 129 -1.37 -3.33 2.15
N GLU A 130 -1.95 -4.00 1.14
CA GLU A 130 -1.48 -3.93 -0.25
C GLU A 130 -1.47 -2.49 -0.79
N THR A 131 -2.39 -1.63 -0.31
CA THR A 131 -2.48 -0.22 -0.73
C THR A 131 -1.22 0.59 -0.46
N ILE A 132 -0.33 0.13 0.43
CA ILE A 132 0.97 0.75 0.67
C ILE A 132 1.78 0.87 -0.62
N GLY A 133 1.86 -0.21 -1.40
CA GLY A 133 2.60 -0.20 -2.66
C GLY A 133 1.99 0.78 -3.66
N ARG A 134 0.66 0.94 -3.64
CA ARG A 134 -0.05 1.88 -4.51
C ARG A 134 0.20 3.33 -4.12
N VAL A 135 0.12 3.64 -2.84
CA VAL A 135 0.34 5.01 -2.32
C VAL A 135 1.81 5.41 -2.49
N ALA A 136 2.76 4.51 -2.23
CA ALA A 136 4.17 4.78 -2.42
C ALA A 136 4.50 5.08 -3.89
N ALA A 137 4.02 4.25 -4.82
CA ALA A 137 4.18 4.49 -6.25
C ALA A 137 3.43 5.74 -6.73
N GLY A 138 2.23 5.98 -6.19
CA GLY A 138 1.42 7.16 -6.46
C GLY A 138 2.13 8.47 -6.06
N ALA A 139 2.87 8.49 -4.96
CA ALA A 139 3.62 9.66 -4.53
C ALA A 139 4.74 10.04 -5.54
N ILE A 140 5.40 9.05 -6.15
CA ILE A 140 6.38 9.30 -7.23
C ILE A 140 5.67 9.92 -8.43
N ALA A 141 4.53 9.35 -8.84
CA ALA A 141 3.75 9.87 -9.96
C ALA A 141 3.22 11.30 -9.69
N GLU A 142 2.69 11.56 -8.49
CA GLU A 142 2.23 12.88 -8.03
C GLU A 142 3.36 13.92 -8.10
N LYS A 143 4.55 13.59 -7.57
CA LYS A 143 5.72 14.47 -7.63
C LYS A 143 6.12 14.78 -9.07
N PHE A 144 6.20 13.77 -9.92
CA PHE A 144 6.54 13.97 -11.33
C PHE A 144 5.52 14.85 -12.06
N LEU A 145 4.22 14.57 -11.89
CA LEU A 145 3.14 15.34 -12.52
C LEU A 145 3.11 16.80 -12.05
N GLY A 146 3.36 17.05 -10.76
CA GLY A 146 3.49 18.40 -10.22
C GLY A 146 4.65 19.17 -10.86
N LEU A 147 5.84 18.56 -10.96
CA LEU A 147 7.02 19.22 -11.52
C LEU A 147 6.97 19.40 -13.04
N ALA A 148 6.54 18.36 -13.78
CA ALA A 148 6.57 18.37 -15.23
C ALA A 148 5.38 19.11 -15.86
N HIS A 149 4.24 19.13 -15.17
CA HIS A 149 2.97 19.59 -15.76
C HIS A 149 2.15 20.51 -14.84
N ASN A 150 2.64 20.85 -13.64
CA ASN A 150 1.91 21.66 -12.67
C ASN A 150 0.52 21.09 -12.35
N ILE A 151 0.43 19.76 -12.22
CA ILE A 151 -0.81 19.05 -11.90
C ILE A 151 -0.89 18.82 -10.40
N GLU A 152 -2.05 19.14 -9.82
CA GLU A 152 -2.41 18.84 -8.42
C GLU A 152 -3.52 17.78 -8.38
N ILE A 153 -3.39 16.82 -7.46
CA ILE A 153 -4.36 15.73 -7.27
C ILE A 153 -4.91 15.80 -5.84
N VAL A 154 -6.22 15.98 -5.71
CA VAL A 154 -6.90 16.11 -4.41
C VAL A 154 -8.01 15.08 -4.29
N ALA A 155 -8.19 14.52 -3.09
CA ALA A 155 -9.27 13.61 -2.75
C ALA A 155 -9.87 13.99 -1.40
N PHE A 156 -11.19 13.87 -1.28
CA PHE A 156 -11.94 14.12 -0.05
C PHE A 156 -13.14 13.17 0.05
N VAL A 157 -13.67 13.00 1.25
CA VAL A 157 -14.84 12.16 1.52
C VAL A 157 -16.10 13.00 1.36
N SER A 158 -16.97 12.63 0.43
CA SER A 158 -18.26 13.31 0.21
C SER A 158 -19.43 12.70 0.99
N SER A 159 -19.29 11.47 1.52
CA SER A 159 -20.29 10.85 2.40
C SER A 159 -19.71 9.73 3.27
N VAL A 160 -20.36 9.49 4.42
CA VAL A 160 -20.10 8.35 5.31
C VAL A 160 -21.44 7.79 5.79
N GLY A 161 -21.78 6.57 5.36
CA GLY A 161 -23.12 6.02 5.61
C GLY A 161 -24.19 6.88 4.92
N ASN A 162 -25.18 7.35 5.69
CA ASN A 162 -26.24 8.24 5.21
C ASN A 162 -25.92 9.73 5.43
N GLU A 163 -24.72 10.06 5.92
CA GLU A 163 -24.28 11.43 6.13
C GLU A 163 -23.58 11.94 4.87
N HIS A 164 -24.07 13.04 4.29
CA HIS A 164 -23.57 13.60 3.03
C HIS A 164 -23.02 15.01 3.24
N LEU A 165 -21.90 15.32 2.58
CA LEU A 165 -21.27 16.65 2.61
C LEU A 165 -22.06 17.68 1.79
N PHE A 166 -22.74 17.21 0.74
CA PHE A 166 -23.60 18.03 -0.11
C PHE A 166 -25.03 17.46 -0.06
N PRO A 167 -26.07 18.32 -0.10
CA PRO A 167 -27.47 17.90 -0.10
C PRO A 167 -27.85 17.01 -1.29
#